data_AF-X1E564-F1
#
_entry.id   AF-X1E564-F1
#
_cell.length_a   1.000
_cell.length_b   1.000
_cell.length_c   1.000
_cell.angle_alpha   90.00
_cell.angle_beta   90.00
_cell.angle_gamma   90.00
#
_symmetry.space_group_name_H-M   'P 1'
#
loop_
_entity.id
_entity.type
_entity.pdbx_description
1 polymer ?
#
loop_
_entity_poly.entity_id
_entity_poly.type
_entity_poly.pdbx_seq_one_letter_code
_entity_poly.pdbx_strand_id
1 'polypeptide(L)'
;MPTHSDKRDNKRRNIKFAIILTVIFMSLLFLNFLIISVLFTWSDWVATLIFSMLFIVPAYFSNAGMVIVGGGKPLDRGKNWRDGRRILGDHKTVSGLIKGPLFIGIPLSCALFLLFIVLWPAIQQIPITGATLGIYKLYSDIFYYQYYFIGGPFPIGILMLGFRIIFCSYGAAFGDLAGSFLKRRFNIKSGAPFWVVDQLDFAVGAIIFASIPALFFPGFYIIPD
;
A
#
# COMPACT_ATOMS: atom_id res chain seq x y z
N MET A 1 1.59 -23.20 -30.74
CA MET A 1 0.69 -22.94 -29.58
C MET A 1 1.10 -23.85 -28.44
N PRO A 2 1.09 -23.41 -27.17
CA PRO A 2 1.44 -24.27 -26.05
C PRO A 2 0.46 -25.45 -25.92
N THR A 3 0.98 -26.63 -25.65
CA THR A 3 0.22 -27.88 -25.60
C THR A 3 -0.67 -27.95 -24.36
N HIS A 4 -1.64 -28.87 -24.34
CA HIS A 4 -2.49 -29.07 -23.17
C HIS A 4 -1.71 -29.60 -21.94
N SER A 5 -0.57 -30.27 -22.16
CA SER A 5 0.40 -30.62 -21.09
C SER A 5 1.15 -29.38 -20.60
N ASP A 6 1.67 -28.52 -21.49
CA ASP A 6 2.37 -27.28 -21.11
C ASP A 6 1.50 -26.37 -20.23
N LYS A 7 0.20 -26.25 -20.54
CA LYS A 7 -0.75 -25.48 -19.73
C LYS A 7 -0.95 -26.09 -18.34
N ARG A 8 -1.02 -27.42 -18.23
CA ARG A 8 -1.16 -28.14 -16.96
C ARG A 8 0.09 -28.02 -16.10
N ASP A 9 1.28 -28.12 -16.70
CA ASP A 9 2.56 -28.06 -16.00
C ASP A 9 2.84 -26.63 -15.51
N ASN A 10 2.55 -25.61 -16.32
CA ASN A 10 2.61 -24.22 -15.88
C ASN A 10 1.66 -23.92 -14.72
N LYS A 11 0.43 -24.44 -14.76
CA LYS A 11 -0.55 -24.31 -13.66
C LYS A 11 -0.03 -24.95 -12.38
N ARG A 12 0.49 -26.18 -12.46
CA ARG A 12 1.08 -26.89 -11.30
C ARG A 12 2.27 -26.13 -10.71
N ARG A 13 3.16 -25.61 -11.56
CA ARG A 13 4.31 -24.81 -11.14
C ARG A 13 3.86 -23.53 -10.41
N ASN A 14 2.90 -22.80 -10.97
CA ASN A 14 2.36 -21.59 -10.34
C ASN A 14 1.70 -21.89 -8.98
N ILE A 15 0.96 -22.99 -8.86
CA ILE A 15 0.38 -23.42 -7.58
C ILE A 15 1.47 -23.72 -6.55
N LYS A 16 2.52 -24.46 -6.94
CA LYS A 16 3.67 -24.74 -6.04
C LYS A 16 4.34 -23.45 -5.56
N PHE A 17 4.60 -22.51 -6.47
CA PHE A 17 5.17 -21.20 -6.11
C PHE A 17 4.26 -20.42 -5.16
N ALA A 18 2.95 -20.38 -5.43
CA ALA A 18 1.99 -19.71 -4.56
C ALA A 18 1.99 -20.32 -3.15
N ILE A 19 2.00 -21.65 -3.03
CA ILE A 19 2.07 -22.34 -1.72
C ILE A 19 3.35 -21.98 -0.98
N ILE A 20 4.52 -22.05 -1.64
CA ILE A 20 5.80 -21.68 -1.03
C ILE A 20 5.76 -20.24 -0.52
N LEU A 21 5.27 -19.32 -1.36
CA LEU A 21 5.18 -17.90 -1.01
C LEU A 21 4.23 -17.68 0.18
N THR A 22 3.08 -18.36 0.21
CA THR A 22 2.16 -18.32 1.35
C THR A 22 2.82 -18.83 2.63
N VAL A 23 3.54 -19.95 2.58
CA VAL A 23 4.26 -20.49 3.75
C VAL A 23 5.30 -19.49 4.25
N ILE A 24 6.07 -18.88 3.35
CA ILE A 24 7.06 -17.86 3.70
C ILE A 24 6.37 -16.66 4.37
N PHE A 25 5.32 -16.10 3.75
CA PHE A 25 4.61 -14.95 4.33
C PHE A 25 3.98 -15.26 5.68
N MET A 26 3.33 -16.42 5.83
CA MET A 26 2.76 -16.84 7.11
C MET A 26 3.84 -17.03 8.17
N SER A 27 5.01 -17.56 7.80
CA SER A 27 6.15 -17.72 8.70
C SER A 27 6.72 -16.37 9.12
N LEU A 28 6.85 -15.42 8.19
CA LEU A 28 7.31 -14.05 8.48
C LEU A 28 6.32 -13.28 9.35
N LEU A 29 5.03 -13.41 9.08
CA LEU A 29 3.97 -12.78 9.88
C LEU A 29 3.96 -13.36 11.31
N PHE A 30 4.09 -14.69 11.44
CA PHE A 30 4.17 -15.35 12.74
C PHE A 30 5.45 -14.98 13.49
N LEU A 31 6.59 -14.91 12.80
CA LEU A 31 7.85 -14.45 13.39
C LEU A 31 7.73 -12.99 13.87
N ASN A 32 7.11 -12.12 13.07
CA ASN A 32 6.85 -10.73 13.46
C ASN A 32 5.92 -10.65 14.69
N PHE A 33 4.87 -11.47 14.75
CA PHE A 33 4.01 -11.61 15.93
C PHE A 33 4.82 -12.01 17.17
N LEU A 34 5.67 -13.03 17.06
CA LEU A 34 6.50 -13.48 18.18
C LEU A 34 7.46 -12.38 18.65
N ILE A 35 8.16 -11.72 17.72
CA ILE A 35 9.12 -10.66 18.02
C ILE A 35 8.42 -9.50 18.74
N ILE A 36 7.33 -8.97 18.19
CA ILE A 36 6.63 -7.83 18.79
C ILE A 36 5.99 -8.22 20.13
N SER A 37 5.40 -9.41 20.24
CA SER A 37 4.77 -9.85 21.49
C SER A 37 5.76 -10.08 22.62
N VAL A 38 6.98 -10.53 22.31
CA VAL A 38 8.05 -10.77 23.30
C VAL A 38 8.73 -9.45 23.71
N LEU A 39 9.09 -8.60 22.74
CA LEU A 39 9.78 -7.33 23.02
C LEU A 39 8.83 -6.29 23.62
N PHE A 40 7.58 -6.27 23.15
CA PHE A 40 6.56 -5.31 23.54
C PHE A 40 5.37 -6.04 24.18
N THR A 41 4.20 -6.04 23.53
CA THR A 41 3.01 -6.81 23.91
C THR A 41 2.27 -7.32 22.67
N TRP A 42 1.40 -8.32 22.84
CA TRP A 42 0.55 -8.80 21.75
C TRP A 42 -0.42 -7.71 21.26
N SER A 43 -0.81 -6.78 22.15
CA SER A 43 -1.66 -5.64 21.82
C SER A 43 -0.92 -4.61 20.96
N ASP A 44 0.39 -4.41 21.19
CA ASP A 44 1.24 -3.60 20.31
C ASP A 44 1.35 -4.21 18.91
N TRP A 45 1.39 -5.54 18.79
CA TRP A 45 1.36 -6.20 17.48
C TRP A 45 0.04 -5.96 16.74
N VAL A 46 -1.10 -6.05 17.43
CA VAL A 46 -2.41 -5.73 16.86
C VAL A 46 -2.47 -4.27 16.40
N ALA A 47 -1.98 -3.34 17.21
CA ALA A 47 -1.89 -1.92 16.85
C ALA A 47 -1.01 -1.71 15.60
N THR A 48 0.16 -2.38 15.53
CA THR A 48 1.05 -2.33 14.36
C THR A 48 0.33 -2.75 13.08
N LEU A 49 -0.45 -3.84 13.13
CA LEU A 49 -1.23 -4.30 11.96
C LEU A 49 -2.30 -3.28 11.55
N ILE A 50 -3.03 -2.72 12.51
CA ILE A 50 -4.05 -1.71 12.23
C ILE A 50 -3.42 -0.47 11.61
N PHE A 51 -2.31 0.01 12.18
CA PHE A 51 -1.62 1.21 11.74
C PHE A 51 -0.99 1.06 10.36
N SER A 52 -0.33 -0.07 10.08
CA SER A 52 0.19 -0.38 8.75
C SER A 52 -0.93 -0.45 7.70
N MET A 53 -2.08 -1.03 8.04
CA MET A 53 -3.26 -1.02 7.16
C MET A 53 -3.81 0.40 6.95
N LEU A 54 -4.03 1.18 8.01
CA LEU A 54 -4.53 2.56 7.92
C LEU A 54 -3.60 3.45 7.09
N PHE A 55 -2.29 3.30 7.26
CA PHE A 55 -1.30 4.06 6.51
C PHE A 55 -1.41 3.80 5.01
N ILE A 56 -1.54 2.53 4.61
CA ILE A 56 -1.47 2.11 3.21
C ILE A 56 -2.84 2.10 2.50
N VAL A 57 -3.95 2.23 3.23
CA VAL A 57 -5.32 2.21 2.66
C VAL A 57 -5.51 3.14 1.43
N PRO A 58 -4.99 4.39 1.41
CA PRO A 58 -5.14 5.23 0.22
C PRO A 58 -4.51 4.63 -1.04
N ALA A 59 -3.40 3.90 -0.87
CA ALA A 59 -2.75 3.19 -1.95
C ALA A 59 -3.61 2.03 -2.47
N TYR A 60 -4.26 1.27 -1.57
CA TYR A 60 -5.18 0.20 -1.95
C TYR A 60 -6.38 0.71 -2.73
N PHE A 61 -7.04 1.78 -2.26
CA PHE A 61 -8.18 2.38 -2.97
C PHE A 61 -7.76 2.94 -4.33
N SER A 62 -6.59 3.59 -4.41
CA SER A 62 -6.04 4.09 -5.66
C SER A 62 -5.75 2.96 -6.66
N ASN A 63 -5.06 1.90 -6.22
CA ASN A 63 -4.72 0.76 -7.06
C ASN A 63 -5.98 0.04 -7.61
N ALA A 64 -6.98 -0.20 -6.75
CA ALA A 64 -8.27 -0.71 -7.20
C ALA A 64 -8.97 0.25 -8.17
N GLY A 65 -8.93 1.55 -7.88
CA GLY A 65 -9.46 2.60 -8.74
C GLY A 65 -8.86 2.57 -10.14
N MET A 66 -7.54 2.41 -10.26
CA MET A 66 -6.86 2.33 -11.57
C MET A 66 -7.39 1.20 -12.46
N VAL A 67 -7.81 0.08 -11.86
CA VAL A 67 -8.43 -1.04 -12.58
C VAL A 67 -9.86 -0.70 -13.00
N ILE A 68 -10.64 -0.06 -12.12
CA ILE A 68 -12.06 0.28 -12.36
C ILE A 68 -12.22 1.32 -13.48
N VAL A 69 -11.45 2.41 -13.44
CA VAL A 69 -11.54 3.51 -14.43
C VAL A 69 -10.44 3.46 -15.48
N GLY A 70 -9.69 2.36 -15.50
CA GLY A 70 -8.67 2.05 -16.49
C GLY A 70 -9.23 1.85 -17.89
N GLY A 71 -8.34 1.55 -18.83
CA GLY A 71 -8.69 1.38 -20.25
C GLY A 71 -8.37 2.61 -21.11
N GLY A 72 -8.65 2.48 -22.41
CA GLY A 72 -8.21 3.43 -23.43
C GLY A 72 -6.80 3.15 -23.94
N LYS A 73 -6.14 4.19 -24.49
CA LYS A 73 -4.83 4.06 -25.12
C LYS A 73 -3.73 3.74 -24.08
N PRO A 74 -2.82 2.79 -24.37
CA PRO A 74 -1.65 2.56 -23.53
C PRO A 74 -0.81 3.82 -23.35
N LEU A 75 -0.29 4.02 -22.15
CA LEU A 75 0.55 5.16 -21.78
C LEU A 75 1.82 5.22 -22.64
N ASP A 76 2.44 4.06 -22.90
CA ASP A 76 3.64 3.97 -23.73
C ASP A 76 3.36 4.07 -25.24
N ARG A 77 2.08 4.10 -25.66
CA ARG A 77 1.64 4.12 -27.07
C ARG A 77 2.30 3.05 -27.94
N GLY A 78 2.62 1.89 -27.38
CA GLY A 78 3.29 0.82 -28.14
C GLY A 78 4.80 0.97 -28.29
N LYS A 79 5.41 2.04 -27.72
CA LYS A 79 6.84 2.29 -27.85
C LYS A 79 7.67 1.23 -27.11
N ASN A 80 8.83 0.95 -27.68
CA ASN A 80 9.84 0.10 -27.09
C ASN A 80 10.91 0.94 -26.40
N TRP A 81 11.52 0.35 -25.37
CA TRP A 81 12.71 0.86 -24.71
C TRP A 81 13.97 0.47 -25.49
N ARG A 82 15.14 0.91 -25.03
CA ARG A 82 16.44 0.65 -25.67
C ARG A 82 16.78 -0.83 -25.82
N ASP A 83 16.15 -1.70 -25.02
CA ASP A 83 16.30 -3.15 -25.08
C ASP A 83 15.37 -3.83 -26.11
N GLY A 84 14.65 -3.05 -26.93
CA GLY A 84 13.72 -3.54 -27.94
C GLY A 84 12.38 -4.03 -27.39
N ARG A 85 12.19 -4.03 -26.06
CA ARG A 85 10.94 -4.47 -25.41
C ARG A 85 10.06 -3.27 -25.09
N ARG A 86 8.75 -3.47 -24.97
CA ARG A 86 7.78 -2.43 -24.57
C ARG A 86 8.24 -1.66 -23.32
N ILE A 87 7.92 -0.37 -23.23
CA ILE A 87 8.28 0.42 -22.04
C ILE A 87 7.45 -0.04 -20.84
N LEU A 88 6.13 -0.13 -20.99
CA LEU A 88 5.20 -0.50 -19.92
C LEU A 88 4.29 -1.66 -20.30
N GLY A 89 3.64 -1.63 -21.45
CA GLY A 89 2.62 -2.60 -21.86
C GLY A 89 1.20 -2.03 -21.87
N ASP A 90 0.27 -2.79 -22.46
CA ASP A 90 -1.03 -2.25 -22.89
C ASP A 90 -2.00 -1.92 -21.74
N HIS A 91 -1.77 -2.50 -20.57
CA HIS A 91 -2.68 -2.37 -19.42
C HIS A 91 -2.38 -1.12 -18.56
N LYS A 92 -1.35 -0.34 -18.92
CA LYS A 92 -1.02 0.91 -18.24
C LYS A 92 -1.59 2.05 -19.05
N THR A 93 -2.70 2.63 -18.60
CA THR A 93 -3.42 3.66 -19.36
C THR A 93 -3.42 5.00 -18.63
N VAL A 94 -3.46 6.09 -19.40
CA VAL A 94 -3.55 7.45 -18.85
C VAL A 94 -4.81 7.61 -18.00
N SER A 95 -5.92 7.01 -18.44
CA SER A 95 -7.20 7.03 -17.71
C SER A 95 -7.03 6.39 -16.33
N GLY A 96 -6.47 5.19 -16.25
CA GLY A 96 -6.25 4.51 -14.96
C GLY A 96 -5.38 5.36 -14.02
N LEU A 97 -4.23 5.82 -14.50
CA LEU A 97 -3.23 6.52 -13.67
C LEU A 97 -3.68 7.89 -13.16
N ILE A 98 -4.50 8.61 -13.92
CA ILE A 98 -5.00 9.91 -13.50
C ILE A 98 -6.32 9.75 -12.74
N LYS A 99 -7.27 9.03 -13.33
CA LYS A 99 -8.64 8.96 -12.80
C LYS A 99 -8.75 8.03 -11.59
N GLY A 100 -7.95 6.96 -11.52
CA GLY A 100 -7.97 6.01 -10.42
C GLY A 100 -7.69 6.69 -9.08
N PRO A 101 -6.52 7.33 -8.90
CA PRO A 101 -6.23 8.13 -7.72
C PRO A 101 -7.25 9.27 -7.53
N LEU A 102 -7.54 10.05 -8.57
CA LEU A 102 -8.29 11.30 -8.45
C LEU A 102 -9.78 11.11 -8.12
N PHE A 103 -10.45 10.15 -8.76
CA PHE A 103 -11.90 9.97 -8.65
C PHE A 103 -12.31 8.81 -7.75
N ILE A 104 -11.39 7.89 -7.41
CA ILE A 104 -11.69 6.74 -6.54
C ILE A 104 -10.80 6.77 -5.29
N GLY A 105 -9.47 6.72 -5.47
CA GLY A 105 -8.51 6.59 -4.37
C GLY A 105 -8.62 7.69 -3.32
N ILE A 106 -8.43 8.94 -3.74
CA ILE A 106 -8.45 10.11 -2.87
C ILE A 106 -9.86 10.32 -2.27
N PRO A 107 -10.97 10.32 -3.04
CA PRO A 107 -12.30 10.52 -2.46
C PRO A 107 -12.69 9.47 -1.41
N LEU A 108 -12.44 8.18 -1.68
CA LEU A 108 -12.75 7.12 -0.71
C LEU A 108 -11.86 7.22 0.54
N SER A 109 -10.59 7.59 0.38
CA SER A 109 -9.70 7.83 1.51
C SER A 109 -10.17 9.01 2.34
N CYS A 110 -10.51 10.13 1.71
CA CYS A 110 -11.07 11.30 2.40
C CYS A 110 -12.36 10.94 3.14
N ALA A 111 -13.26 10.17 2.54
CA ALA A 111 -14.49 9.72 3.20
C ALA A 111 -14.20 8.85 4.43
N LEU A 112 -13.28 7.88 4.32
CA LEU A 112 -12.87 7.03 5.43
C LEU A 112 -12.22 7.82 6.57
N PHE A 113 -11.28 8.70 6.25
CA PHE A 113 -10.58 9.48 7.26
C PHE A 113 -11.45 10.58 7.87
N LEU A 114 -12.40 11.15 7.12
CA LEU A 114 -13.43 12.02 7.66
C LEU A 114 -14.30 11.27 8.68
N LEU A 115 -14.68 10.02 8.37
CA LEU A 115 -15.38 9.17 9.33
C LEU A 115 -14.55 8.94 10.61
N PHE A 116 -13.24 8.68 10.49
CA PHE A 116 -12.38 8.55 11.67
C PHE A 116 -12.25 9.85 12.46
N ILE A 117 -12.20 11.01 11.83
CA ILE A 117 -12.21 12.31 12.51
C ILE A 117 -13.51 12.47 13.31
N VAL A 118 -14.66 12.15 12.73
CA VAL A 118 -15.97 12.22 13.41
C VAL A 118 -16.05 11.24 14.58
N LEU A 119 -15.52 10.03 14.40
CA LEU A 119 -15.54 8.98 15.42
C LEU A 119 -14.40 9.09 16.45
N TRP A 120 -13.45 10.01 16.26
CA TRP A 120 -12.28 10.16 17.11
C TRP A 120 -12.59 10.28 18.61
N PRO A 121 -13.63 11.04 19.05
CA PRO A 121 -13.98 11.14 20.47
C PRO A 121 -14.27 9.79 21.14
N ALA A 122 -14.84 8.84 20.38
CA ALA A 122 -15.11 7.48 20.85
C ALA A 122 -13.88 6.58 20.69
N ILE A 123 -13.19 6.66 19.54
CA ILE A 123 -12.01 5.82 19.25
C ILE A 123 -10.90 6.06 20.27
N GLN A 124 -10.64 7.30 20.64
CA GLN A 124 -9.52 7.66 21.54
C GLN A 124 -9.64 7.08 22.95
N GLN A 125 -10.85 6.70 23.39
CA GLN A 125 -11.04 6.09 24.72
C GLN A 125 -10.37 4.72 24.82
N ILE A 126 -10.29 3.98 23.72
CA ILE A 126 -9.69 2.63 23.66
C ILE A 126 -8.18 2.68 23.98
N PRO A 127 -7.35 3.46 23.24
CA PRO A 127 -5.92 3.56 23.55
C PRO A 127 -5.65 4.24 24.89
N ILE A 128 -6.43 5.26 25.31
CA ILE A 128 -6.24 5.90 26.62
C ILE A 128 -6.45 4.89 27.76
N THR A 129 -7.53 4.11 27.69
CA THR A 129 -7.82 3.07 28.69
C THR A 129 -6.72 2.00 28.68
N GLY A 130 -6.32 1.53 27.50
CA GLY A 130 -5.28 0.52 27.39
C GLY A 130 -3.91 0.99 27.89
N ALA A 131 -3.53 2.25 27.63
CA ALA A 131 -2.31 2.85 28.16
C ALA A 131 -2.36 2.97 29.69
N THR A 132 -3.49 3.39 30.24
CA THR A 132 -3.70 3.49 31.71
C THR A 132 -3.58 2.13 32.39
N LEU A 133 -4.04 1.07 31.73
CA LEU A 133 -3.96 -0.31 32.21
C LEU A 133 -2.58 -0.98 31.94
N GLY A 134 -1.64 -0.27 31.30
CA GLY A 134 -0.33 -0.82 30.94
C GLY A 134 -0.36 -1.93 29.88
N ILE A 135 -1.38 -1.94 29.01
CA ILE A 135 -1.57 -2.95 27.96
C ILE A 135 -0.58 -2.78 26.80
N TYR A 136 -0.19 -1.53 26.51
CA TYR A 136 0.73 -1.18 25.43
C TYR A 136 2.08 -0.77 26.00
N LYS A 137 3.17 -1.22 25.37
CA LYS A 137 4.54 -0.76 25.63
C LYS A 137 5.08 0.11 24.50
N LEU A 138 4.78 -0.24 23.25
CA LEU A 138 5.23 0.51 22.08
C LEU A 138 4.28 1.68 21.79
N TYR A 139 2.98 1.40 21.77
CA TYR A 139 1.95 2.40 21.49
C TYR A 139 1.26 2.85 22.77
N SER A 140 2.05 3.23 23.78
CA SER A 140 1.51 3.77 25.03
C SER A 140 1.04 5.22 24.89
N ASP A 141 1.52 5.95 23.89
CA ASP A 141 1.17 7.35 23.65
C ASP A 141 -0.02 7.48 22.67
N ILE A 142 -1.01 8.29 23.05
CA ILE A 142 -2.18 8.59 22.22
C ILE A 142 -1.81 9.27 20.90
N PHE A 143 -0.67 9.93 20.84
CA PHE A 143 -0.17 10.64 19.68
C PHE A 143 -0.01 9.73 18.45
N TYR A 144 0.45 8.49 18.62
CA TYR A 144 0.53 7.52 17.52
C TYR A 144 -0.85 7.22 16.93
N TYR A 145 -1.85 6.98 17.78
CA TYR A 145 -3.23 6.75 17.34
C TYR A 145 -3.80 7.98 16.63
N GLN A 146 -3.55 9.19 17.15
CA GLN A 146 -3.96 10.42 16.49
C GLN A 146 -3.36 10.53 15.09
N TYR A 147 -2.07 10.23 14.93
CA TYR A 147 -1.40 10.26 13.63
C TYR A 147 -2.03 9.27 12.63
N TYR A 148 -2.25 8.02 13.03
CA TYR A 148 -2.80 7.02 12.10
C TYR A 148 -4.28 7.25 11.78
N PHE A 149 -5.11 7.62 12.76
CA PHE A 149 -6.55 7.79 12.55
C PHE A 149 -6.95 9.16 11.99
N ILE A 150 -6.34 10.24 12.45
CA ILE A 150 -6.77 11.62 12.13
C ILE A 150 -5.64 12.51 11.59
N GLY A 151 -4.43 11.96 11.40
CA GLY A 151 -3.27 12.68 10.88
C GLY A 151 -2.48 13.48 11.92
N GLY A 152 -2.89 13.44 13.19
CA GLY A 152 -2.24 14.15 14.30
C GLY A 152 -3.11 15.26 14.91
N PRO A 153 -2.52 16.12 15.77
CA PRO A 153 -3.24 17.18 16.46
C PRO A 153 -3.84 18.22 15.50
N PHE A 154 -5.07 18.65 15.78
CA PHE A 154 -5.72 19.73 15.02
C PHE A 154 -5.00 21.08 15.21
N PRO A 155 -4.87 21.93 14.17
CA PRO A 155 -5.34 21.75 12.78
C PRO A 155 -4.31 21.07 11.86
N ILE A 156 -3.05 21.00 12.27
CA ILE A 156 -1.93 20.55 11.44
C ILE A 156 -2.12 19.10 10.96
N GLY A 157 -2.71 18.24 11.80
CA GLY A 157 -2.93 16.84 11.48
C GLY A 157 -3.80 16.61 10.25
N ILE A 158 -4.82 17.45 10.02
CA ILE A 158 -5.67 17.37 8.81
C ILE A 158 -4.84 17.65 7.56
N LEU A 159 -3.94 18.63 7.61
CA LEU A 159 -3.04 18.94 6.50
C LEU A 159 -2.08 17.78 6.22
N MET A 160 -1.47 17.21 7.26
CA MET A 160 -0.57 16.05 7.14
C MET A 160 -1.30 14.83 6.58
N LEU A 161 -2.54 14.59 7.00
CA LEU A 161 -3.41 13.55 6.46
C LEU A 161 -3.70 13.76 4.98
N GLY A 162 -3.99 15.00 4.58
CA GLY A 162 -4.17 15.39 3.18
C GLY A 162 -2.95 15.04 2.34
N PHE A 163 -1.74 15.38 2.81
CA PHE A 163 -0.50 14.95 2.16
C PHE A 163 -0.40 13.44 2.08
N ARG A 164 -0.59 12.70 3.19
CA ARG A 164 -0.53 11.23 3.19
C ARG A 164 -1.48 10.62 2.15
N ILE A 165 -2.73 11.07 2.09
CA ILE A 165 -3.73 10.56 1.14
C ILE A 165 -3.27 10.78 -0.31
N ILE A 166 -2.84 11.99 -0.65
CA ILE A 166 -2.42 12.35 -2.01
C ILE A 166 -1.16 11.57 -2.40
N PHE A 167 -0.13 11.61 -1.55
CA PHE A 167 1.16 10.98 -1.83
C PHE A 167 1.07 9.46 -1.86
N CYS A 168 0.33 8.81 -0.94
CA CYS A 168 0.07 7.36 -1.04
C CYS A 168 -0.70 7.01 -2.32
N SER A 169 -1.72 7.79 -2.68
CA SER A 169 -2.56 7.48 -3.85
C SER A 169 -1.79 7.56 -5.17
N TYR A 170 -0.97 8.60 -5.35
CA TYR A 170 -0.16 8.76 -6.56
C TYR A 170 1.13 7.93 -6.51
N GLY A 171 1.68 7.70 -5.32
CA GLY A 171 2.78 6.77 -5.10
C GLY A 171 2.41 5.35 -5.50
N ALA A 172 1.19 4.91 -5.22
CA ALA A 172 0.66 3.63 -5.69
C ALA A 172 0.66 3.52 -7.21
N ALA A 173 0.15 4.55 -7.90
CA ALA A 173 0.14 4.61 -9.36
C ALA A 173 1.56 4.59 -9.95
N PHE A 174 2.50 5.32 -9.34
CA PHE A 174 3.90 5.31 -9.75
C PHE A 174 4.58 3.96 -9.49
N GLY A 175 4.33 3.34 -8.34
CA GLY A 175 4.84 2.01 -7.99
C GLY A 175 4.41 0.95 -9.01
N ASP A 176 3.12 0.92 -9.35
CA ASP A 176 2.55 0.02 -10.35
C ASP A 176 3.14 0.22 -11.77
N LEU A 177 3.47 1.46 -12.13
CA LEU A 177 4.23 1.77 -13.35
C LEU A 177 5.65 1.23 -13.29
N ALA A 178 6.36 1.45 -12.18
CA ALA A 178 7.72 0.95 -11.99
C ALA A 178 7.77 -0.58 -12.03
N GLY A 179 6.83 -1.26 -11.37
CA GLY A 179 6.65 -2.71 -11.43
C GLY A 179 6.44 -3.18 -12.87
N SER A 180 5.57 -2.50 -13.63
CA SER A 180 5.35 -2.86 -15.03
C SER A 180 6.51 -2.59 -15.95
N PHE A 181 7.25 -1.50 -15.74
CA PHE A 181 8.51 -1.27 -16.44
C PHE A 181 9.49 -2.41 -16.16
N LEU A 182 9.67 -2.79 -14.90
CA LEU A 182 10.57 -3.86 -14.48
C LEU A 182 10.18 -5.20 -15.10
N LYS A 183 8.88 -5.53 -15.15
CA LYS A 183 8.38 -6.73 -15.85
C LYS A 183 8.85 -6.79 -17.29
N ARG A 184 8.82 -5.67 -18.02
CA ARG A 184 9.27 -5.63 -19.41
C ARG A 184 10.77 -5.90 -19.52
N ARG A 185 11.59 -5.42 -18.57
CA ARG A 185 13.04 -5.68 -18.54
C ARG A 185 13.38 -7.16 -18.28
N PHE A 186 12.52 -7.89 -17.57
CA PHE A 186 12.62 -9.34 -17.38
C PHE A 186 11.94 -10.18 -18.47
N ASN A 187 11.58 -9.57 -19.62
CA ASN A 187 10.90 -10.25 -20.72
C ASN A 187 9.54 -10.89 -20.33
N ILE A 188 8.90 -10.37 -19.28
CA ILE A 188 7.58 -10.82 -18.85
C ILE A 188 6.55 -10.06 -19.70
N LYS A 189 5.61 -10.77 -20.34
CA LYS A 189 4.56 -10.16 -21.17
C LYS A 189 3.54 -9.38 -20.34
N SER A 190 2.85 -8.41 -20.96
CA SER A 190 1.75 -7.70 -20.30
C SER A 190 0.67 -8.69 -19.84
N GLY A 191 0.15 -8.54 -18.62
CA GLY A 191 -0.82 -9.46 -18.02
C GLY A 191 -0.24 -10.79 -17.51
N ALA A 192 1.02 -11.13 -17.81
CA ALA A 192 1.66 -12.28 -17.20
C ALA A 192 2.02 -11.99 -15.73
N PRO A 193 1.90 -12.98 -14.82
CA PRO A 193 2.19 -12.78 -13.41
C PRO A 193 3.68 -12.55 -13.18
N PHE A 194 4.00 -11.55 -12.37
CA PHE A 194 5.32 -11.35 -11.77
C PHE A 194 5.15 -11.40 -10.25
N TRP A 195 5.22 -12.63 -9.73
CA TRP A 195 4.98 -12.93 -8.32
C TRP A 195 5.84 -12.05 -7.40
N VAL A 196 5.28 -11.71 -6.23
CA VAL A 196 5.83 -10.74 -5.27
C VAL A 196 5.76 -9.29 -5.76
N VAL A 197 6.33 -8.97 -6.92
CA VAL A 197 6.39 -7.59 -7.42
C VAL A 197 4.99 -7.04 -7.69
N ASP A 198 4.13 -7.78 -8.38
CA ASP A 198 2.75 -7.35 -8.68
C ASP A 198 1.88 -7.12 -7.41
N GLN A 199 2.32 -7.60 -6.24
CA GLN A 199 1.60 -7.46 -4.98
C GLN A 199 2.17 -6.33 -4.11
N LEU A 200 3.44 -5.94 -4.32
CA LEU A 200 4.16 -5.00 -3.47
C LEU A 200 4.52 -3.70 -4.18
N ASP A 201 4.53 -3.67 -5.50
CA ASP A 201 5.00 -2.53 -6.30
C ASP A 201 4.25 -1.22 -5.96
N PHE A 202 2.92 -1.24 -5.96
CA PHE A 202 2.10 -0.09 -5.58
C PHE A 202 2.34 0.31 -4.12
N ALA A 203 2.48 -0.67 -3.21
CA ALA A 203 2.67 -0.40 -1.79
C ALA A 203 4.02 0.27 -1.52
N VAL A 204 5.09 -0.24 -2.15
CA VAL A 204 6.44 0.35 -2.08
C VAL A 204 6.43 1.77 -2.66
N GLY A 205 5.80 1.98 -3.81
CA GLY A 205 5.65 3.31 -4.40
C GLY A 205 4.91 4.28 -3.47
N ALA A 206 3.85 3.82 -2.83
CA ALA A 206 3.09 4.60 -1.86
C ALA A 206 3.92 4.99 -0.63
N ILE A 207 4.67 4.06 -0.03
CA ILE A 207 5.53 4.34 1.14
C ILE A 207 6.61 5.37 0.79
N ILE A 208 7.27 5.21 -0.37
CA ILE A 208 8.32 6.14 -0.83
C ILE A 208 7.73 7.55 -0.98
N PHE A 209 6.58 7.68 -1.65
CA PHE A 209 5.97 8.99 -1.89
C PHE A 209 5.43 9.60 -0.60
N ALA A 210 4.80 8.80 0.25
CA ALA A 210 4.32 9.24 1.55
C ALA A 210 5.44 9.73 2.46
N SER A 211 6.69 9.32 2.23
CA SER A 211 7.84 9.82 2.99
C SER A 211 8.33 11.21 2.52
N ILE A 212 7.91 11.68 1.34
CA ILE A 212 8.37 12.96 0.76
C ILE A 212 8.05 14.16 1.67
N PRO A 213 6.82 14.34 2.21
CA PRO A 213 6.51 15.47 3.07
C PRO A 213 7.42 15.58 4.30
N ALA A 214 7.92 14.46 4.82
CA ALA A 214 8.83 14.46 5.97
C ALA A 214 10.18 15.14 5.70
N LEU A 215 10.63 15.17 4.45
CA LEU A 215 11.85 15.88 4.05
C LEU A 215 11.70 17.41 4.23
N PHE A 216 10.47 17.91 4.18
CA PHE A 216 10.15 19.34 4.28
C PHE A 216 9.57 19.70 5.66
N PHE A 217 8.91 18.76 6.32
CA PHE A 217 8.21 18.96 7.60
C PHE A 217 8.58 17.90 8.66
N PRO A 218 9.87 17.71 8.99
CA PRO A 218 10.31 16.60 9.84
C PRO A 218 9.73 16.63 11.26
N GLY A 219 9.29 17.79 11.77
CA GLY A 219 8.66 17.92 13.08
C GLY A 219 7.14 17.70 13.11
N PHE A 220 6.49 17.62 11.94
CA PHE A 220 5.03 17.51 11.83
C PHE A 220 4.59 16.28 11.05
N TYR A 221 5.47 15.74 10.21
CA TYR A 221 5.22 14.58 9.40
C TYR A 221 6.15 13.46 9.85
N ILE A 222 5.59 12.57 10.67
CA ILE A 222 6.32 11.39 11.13
C ILE A 222 6.54 10.50 9.90
N ILE A 223 7.80 10.33 9.53
CA ILE A 223 8.24 9.29 8.60
C ILE A 223 7.69 7.99 9.15
N PRO A 224 6.93 7.22 8.36
CA PRO A 224 6.25 6.04 8.86
C PRO A 224 7.25 5.10 9.56
N ASP A 225 6.87 4.69 10.77
CA ASP A 225 7.51 3.66 11.59
C ASP A 225 7.78 2.36 10.80
#